data_AF-A0A1Q2ZUQ5-F1
#
_entry.id   AF-A0A1Q2ZUQ5-F1
#
_cell.length_a   1.000
_cell.length_b   1.000
_cell.length_c   1.000
_cell.angle_alpha   90.00
_cell.angle_beta   90.00
_cell.angle_gamma   90.00
#
_symmetry.space_group_name_H-M   'P 1'
#
loop_
_entity.id
_entity.type
_entity.pdbx_description
1 polymer ?
#
loop_
_entity_poly.entity_id
_entity_poly.type
_entity_poly.pdbx_seq_one_letter_code
_entity_poly.pdbx_strand_id
1 'polypeptide(L)'
;MRFSWTLPLLLSANGCAAAWKERHVDLVMNIDDYYDQANSVDSYTMVEYTTQWCHHCKTLKPIFRDLMLSYDDDEGKLPIKFLDLSCEVFNSHKVCTELTGFPQINFIVPRDEPLVLHEPDYTSMPFYQRWWTRFRRHIQDPKWQLDKERVYGYSGNRDVESMRNFIETIRSKHEVHRLALRVTKPEYDCNDENDEQEIELCQLGQNYARQLDINNLDAEESRLENLIANNNEDQLKTVKFQLEIVKLLKPGPIPEKTEENVQEHDEL
;
A
#
# COMPACT_ATOMS: atom_id res chain seq x y z
N MET A 1 60.45 -49.62 -14.70
CA MET A 1 60.41 -48.35 -13.93
C MET A 1 58.95 -47.94 -13.79
N ARG A 2 58.39 -48.01 -12.58
CA ARG A 2 57.00 -47.61 -12.27
C ARG A 2 57.06 -46.24 -11.60
N PHE A 3 56.63 -45.18 -12.28
CA PHE A 3 56.56 -43.84 -11.69
C PHE A 3 55.15 -43.64 -11.11
N SER A 4 55.06 -43.71 -9.78
CA SER A 4 53.88 -43.36 -9.00
C SER A 4 53.83 -41.84 -8.86
N TRP A 5 52.77 -41.20 -9.35
CA TRP A 5 52.50 -39.77 -9.14
C TRP A 5 51.37 -39.64 -8.13
N THR A 6 51.69 -39.25 -6.90
CA THR A 6 50.71 -38.82 -5.90
C THR A 6 50.42 -37.34 -6.11
N LEU A 7 49.21 -36.99 -6.55
CA LEU A 7 48.71 -35.60 -6.54
C LEU A 7 48.34 -35.21 -5.10
N PRO A 8 48.75 -34.04 -4.59
CA PRO A 8 48.26 -33.55 -3.31
C PRO A 8 46.84 -32.97 -3.48
N LEU A 9 45.97 -33.33 -2.55
CA LEU A 9 44.65 -32.73 -2.36
C LEU A 9 44.79 -31.24 -2.04
N LEU A 10 44.34 -30.37 -2.95
CA LEU A 10 44.09 -28.97 -2.65
C LEU A 10 42.77 -28.88 -1.87
N LEU A 11 42.87 -28.56 -0.57
CA LEU A 11 41.74 -28.07 0.22
C LEU A 11 41.28 -26.74 -0.37
N SER A 12 40.19 -26.76 -1.13
CA SER A 12 39.47 -25.53 -1.49
C SER A 12 38.76 -25.01 -0.23
N ALA A 13 39.29 -23.95 0.37
CA ALA A 13 38.55 -23.14 1.32
C ALA A 13 37.41 -22.45 0.57
N ASN A 14 36.22 -23.06 0.58
CA ASN A 14 34.97 -22.36 0.28
C ASN A 14 34.68 -21.42 1.45
N GLY A 15 35.36 -20.26 1.47
CA GLY A 15 34.89 -19.12 2.24
C GLY A 15 33.54 -18.72 1.67
N CYS A 16 32.47 -18.97 2.42
CA CYS A 16 31.15 -18.42 2.12
C CYS A 16 31.27 -16.90 2.14
N ALA A 17 31.33 -16.28 0.96
CA ALA A 17 31.05 -14.87 0.81
C ALA A 17 29.55 -14.69 1.05
N ALA A 18 29.16 -14.47 2.31
CA ALA A 18 27.87 -13.87 2.61
C ALA A 18 27.89 -12.47 1.98
N ALA A 19 27.21 -12.32 0.86
CA ALA A 19 27.04 -11.04 0.19
C ALA A 19 26.11 -10.19 1.05
N TRP A 20 26.67 -9.29 1.86
CA TRP A 20 25.92 -8.25 2.56
C TRP A 20 25.41 -7.27 1.49
N LYS A 21 24.17 -7.45 1.06
CA LYS A 21 23.49 -6.48 0.20
C LYS A 21 23.19 -5.27 1.08
N GLU A 22 23.99 -4.20 0.96
CA GLU A 22 23.71 -2.94 1.64
C GLU A 22 22.37 -2.38 1.13
N ARG A 23 21.28 -2.64 1.87
CA ARG A 23 19.98 -2.05 1.59
C ARG A 23 20.00 -0.58 1.96
N HIS A 24 19.53 0.23 1.02
CA HIS A 24 19.40 1.68 1.15
C HIS A 24 17.95 2.04 0.84
N VAL A 25 17.52 3.17 1.37
CA VAL A 25 16.25 3.79 0.97
C VAL A 25 16.32 4.09 -0.53
N ASP A 26 15.32 3.66 -1.29
CA ASP A 26 15.33 3.79 -2.74
C ASP A 26 15.06 5.26 -3.11
N LEU A 27 16.05 5.89 -3.75
CA LEU A 27 15.92 7.24 -4.27
C LEU A 27 15.02 7.20 -5.51
N VAL A 28 13.93 7.97 -5.47
CA VAL A 28 13.02 8.08 -6.63
C VAL A 28 13.69 8.93 -7.70
N MET A 29 14.06 8.29 -8.82
CA MET A 29 14.71 8.96 -9.96
C MET A 29 13.72 9.29 -11.08
N ASN A 30 12.65 8.48 -11.22
CA ASN A 30 11.55 8.71 -12.15
C ASN A 30 10.22 8.69 -11.38
N ILE A 31 9.29 9.56 -11.78
CA ILE A 31 7.95 9.60 -11.21
C ILE A 31 7.16 8.31 -11.50
N ASP A 32 7.43 7.66 -12.64
CA ASP A 32 6.78 6.39 -12.97
C ASP A 32 7.09 5.30 -11.94
N ASP A 33 8.34 5.23 -11.48
CA ASP A 33 8.79 4.27 -10.48
C ASP A 33 8.05 4.51 -9.15
N TYR A 34 7.85 5.77 -8.77
CA TYR A 34 7.04 6.12 -7.61
C TYR A 34 5.61 5.59 -7.73
N TYR A 35 4.93 5.85 -8.85
CA TYR A 35 3.56 5.39 -9.06
C TYR A 35 3.46 3.87 -9.21
N ASP A 36 4.48 3.20 -9.76
CA ASP A 36 4.54 1.74 -9.82
C ASP A 36 4.57 1.11 -8.42
N GLN A 37 5.43 1.63 -7.55
CA GLN A 37 5.51 1.14 -6.17
C GLN A 37 4.25 1.53 -5.37
N ALA A 38 3.78 2.77 -5.49
CA ALA A 38 2.61 3.26 -4.77
C ALA A 38 1.30 2.59 -5.20
N ASN A 39 1.19 2.10 -6.44
CA ASN A 39 0.04 1.35 -6.94
C ASN A 39 0.25 -0.18 -6.96
N SER A 40 1.32 -0.68 -6.35
CA SER A 40 1.59 -2.12 -6.24
C SER A 40 0.48 -2.86 -5.47
N VAL A 41 0.22 -4.10 -5.86
CA VAL A 41 -0.66 -5.05 -5.14
C VAL A 41 0.13 -5.93 -4.15
N ASP A 42 1.45 -5.99 -4.31
CA ASP A 42 2.33 -6.96 -3.65
C ASP A 42 3.23 -6.33 -2.58
N SER A 43 3.15 -5.01 -2.38
CA SER A 43 4.00 -4.34 -1.38
C SER A 43 3.38 -3.07 -0.83
N TYR A 44 3.62 -2.84 0.47
CA TYR A 44 3.40 -1.54 1.08
C TYR A 44 4.49 -0.58 0.63
N THR A 45 4.19 0.72 0.61
CA THR A 45 5.16 1.75 0.22
C THR A 45 5.19 2.85 1.27
N MET A 46 6.33 3.01 1.94
CA MET A 46 6.63 4.09 2.88
C MET A 46 7.47 5.15 2.17
N VAL A 47 6.98 6.38 2.12
CA VAL A 47 7.59 7.46 1.33
C VAL A 47 7.96 8.60 2.24
N GLU A 48 9.22 9.02 2.22
CA GLU A 48 9.64 10.32 2.74
C GLU A 48 9.69 11.36 1.62
N TYR A 49 9.01 12.49 1.83
CA TYR A 49 9.01 13.63 0.93
C TYR A 49 9.98 14.68 1.48
N THR A 50 11.02 14.98 0.71
CA THR A 50 12.15 15.81 1.16
C THR A 50 12.48 16.93 0.18
N THR A 51 13.29 17.88 0.64
CA THR A 51 13.90 18.94 -0.18
C THR A 51 15.36 19.13 0.24
N GLN A 52 16.22 19.72 -0.61
CA GLN A 52 17.66 19.86 -0.35
C GLN A 52 17.98 20.88 0.75
N TRP A 53 17.14 21.90 0.90
CA TRP A 53 17.32 22.98 1.89
C TRP A 53 16.69 22.68 3.26
N CYS A 54 16.03 21.53 3.41
CA CYS A 54 15.33 21.15 4.61
C CYS A 54 16.29 20.60 5.67
N HIS A 55 16.60 21.41 6.69
CA HIS A 55 17.44 20.98 7.81
C HIS A 55 16.83 19.80 8.58
N HIS A 56 15.52 19.84 8.86
CA HIS A 56 14.80 18.76 9.56
C HIS A 56 14.82 17.42 8.80
N CYS A 57 14.91 17.46 7.47
CA CYS A 57 15.00 16.27 6.65
C CYS A 57 16.35 15.55 6.86
N LYS A 58 17.44 16.30 7.08
CA LYS A 58 18.76 15.69 7.35
C LYS A 58 18.78 14.86 8.62
N THR A 59 18.03 15.27 9.64
CA THR A 59 17.89 14.52 10.90
C THR A 59 17.04 13.26 10.72
N LEU A 60 16.05 13.29 9.82
CA LEU A 60 15.17 12.16 9.57
C LEU A 60 15.85 11.01 8.81
N LYS A 61 16.74 11.31 7.85
CA LYS A 61 17.40 10.29 6.99
C LYS A 61 17.99 9.08 7.73
N PRO A 62 18.81 9.23 8.80
CA PRO A 62 19.33 8.07 9.52
C PRO A 62 18.22 7.27 10.21
N ILE A 63 17.20 7.94 10.75
CA ILE A 63 16.07 7.30 11.44
C ILE A 63 15.21 6.50 10.44
N PHE A 64 14.97 7.06 9.26
CA PHE A 64 14.23 6.41 8.19
C PHE A 64 14.95 5.18 7.65
N ARG A 65 16.29 5.26 7.52
CA ARG A 65 17.14 4.11 7.19
C ARG A 65 17.08 3.03 8.26
N ASP A 66 17.21 3.38 9.54
CA ASP A 66 17.16 2.41 10.63
C ASP A 66 15.79 1.73 10.74
N LEU A 67 14.72 2.48 10.47
CA LEU A 67 13.37 1.92 10.36
C LEU A 67 13.28 0.89 9.23
N MET A 68 13.76 1.22 8.03
CA MET A 68 13.79 0.28 6.89
C MET A 68 14.54 -1.00 7.26
N LEU A 69 15.74 -0.88 7.84
CA LEU A 69 16.55 -2.04 8.23
C LEU A 69 15.87 -2.91 9.28
N SER A 70 14.99 -2.34 10.11
CA SER A 70 14.25 -3.12 11.10
C SER A 70 13.18 -4.05 10.51
N TYR A 71 12.88 -3.91 9.21
CA TYR A 71 11.98 -4.79 8.46
C TYR A 71 12.72 -5.81 7.60
N ASP A 72 14.03 -5.98 7.80
CA ASP A 72 14.84 -6.86 6.96
C ASP A 72 14.51 -8.34 7.15
N ASP A 73 14.10 -8.72 8.37
CA ASP A 73 13.79 -10.09 8.81
C ASP A 73 12.28 -10.41 8.83
N ASP A 74 11.45 -9.55 8.23
CA ASP A 74 9.99 -9.66 8.24
C ASP A 74 9.50 -10.69 7.18
N GLU A 75 10.01 -11.92 7.28
CA GLU A 75 9.67 -13.03 6.39
C GLU A 75 8.19 -13.45 6.55
N GLY A 76 7.54 -13.81 5.45
CA GLY A 76 6.15 -14.28 5.44
C GLY A 76 5.07 -13.18 5.39
N LYS A 77 5.45 -11.90 5.47
CA LYS A 77 4.53 -10.76 5.29
C LYS A 77 4.79 -10.03 3.98
N LEU A 78 3.81 -9.23 3.54
CA LEU A 78 4.00 -8.37 2.37
C LEU A 78 5.13 -7.36 2.66
N PRO A 79 6.12 -7.22 1.75
CA PRO A 79 7.26 -6.34 1.95
C PRO A 79 6.85 -4.87 1.97
N ILE A 80 7.67 -4.06 2.64
CA ILE A 80 7.56 -2.60 2.65
C ILE A 80 8.69 -2.01 1.81
N LYS A 81 8.35 -1.18 0.82
CA LYS A 81 9.29 -0.38 0.03
C LYS A 81 9.49 0.96 0.70
N PHE A 82 10.74 1.37 0.90
CA PHE A 82 11.09 2.66 1.49
C PHE A 82 11.63 3.56 0.39
N LEU A 83 10.95 4.69 0.15
CA LEU A 83 11.26 5.62 -0.93
C LEU A 83 11.66 7.00 -0.37
N ASP A 84 12.72 7.61 -0.92
CA ASP A 84 13.06 9.03 -0.72
C ASP A 84 12.70 9.80 -2.01
N LEU A 85 11.67 10.65 -1.91
CA LEU A 85 11.16 11.46 -2.99
C LEU A 85 11.53 12.93 -2.77
N SER A 86 12.39 13.46 -3.64
CA SER A 86 12.78 14.87 -3.60
C SER A 86 11.79 15.74 -4.37
N CYS A 87 11.06 16.59 -3.64
CA CYS A 87 10.08 17.50 -4.24
C CYS A 87 10.68 18.70 -4.97
N GLU A 88 12.00 18.86 -4.96
CA GLU A 88 12.67 19.81 -5.87
C GLU A 88 12.75 19.27 -7.30
N VAL A 89 12.90 17.95 -7.46
CA VAL A 89 12.96 17.29 -8.77
C VAL A 89 11.55 17.16 -9.35
N PHE A 90 10.56 16.83 -8.52
CA PHE A 90 9.18 16.54 -8.94
C PHE A 90 8.18 17.64 -8.60
N ASN A 91 8.63 18.90 -8.46
CA ASN A 91 7.77 20.02 -8.03
C ASN A 91 6.55 20.26 -8.96
N SER A 92 6.65 19.90 -10.25
CA SER A 92 5.55 20.02 -11.21
C SER A 92 4.51 18.90 -11.13
N HIS A 93 4.78 17.84 -10.36
CA HIS A 93 3.86 16.70 -10.20
C HIS A 93 2.95 16.89 -9.00
N LYS A 94 1.70 16.40 -9.14
CA LYS A 94 0.67 16.50 -8.10
C LYS A 94 1.12 15.98 -6.73
N VAL A 95 1.99 14.97 -6.73
CA VAL A 95 2.55 14.36 -5.53
C VAL A 95 3.20 15.36 -4.57
N CYS A 96 3.82 16.42 -5.09
CA CYS A 96 4.51 17.43 -4.29
C CYS A 96 3.70 18.71 -4.09
N THR A 97 2.80 19.04 -5.02
CA THR A 97 2.01 20.29 -4.95
C THR A 97 0.96 20.28 -3.84
N GLU A 98 0.50 19.10 -3.42
CA GLU A 98 -0.50 18.96 -2.35
C GLU A 98 0.13 19.00 -0.93
N LEU A 99 1.47 18.98 -0.83
CA LEU A 99 2.17 18.94 0.45
C LEU A 99 2.32 20.35 1.04
N THR A 100 1.98 20.49 2.32
CA THR A 100 2.02 21.76 3.05
C THR A 100 3.39 22.12 3.64
N GLY A 101 4.34 21.19 3.66
CA GLY A 101 5.66 21.39 4.29
C GLY A 101 6.52 20.13 4.24
N PHE A 102 7.77 20.20 4.73
CA PHE A 102 8.74 19.10 4.68
C PHE A 102 9.51 18.95 6.00
N PRO A 103 9.92 17.73 6.40
CA PRO A 103 9.63 16.45 5.75
C PRO A 103 8.18 15.99 5.99
N GLN A 104 7.59 15.35 4.98
CA GLN A 104 6.35 14.59 5.14
C GLN A 104 6.60 13.11 4.91
N ILE A 105 5.83 12.28 5.59
CA ILE A 105 5.96 10.83 5.50
C ILE A 105 4.57 10.26 5.29
N ASN A 106 4.41 9.49 4.22
CA ASN A 106 3.17 8.77 3.95
C ASN A 106 3.45 7.27 3.89
N PHE A 107 2.54 6.50 4.48
CA PHE A 107 2.49 5.06 4.34
C PHE A 107 1.32 4.71 3.41
N ILE A 108 1.63 4.02 2.33
CA ILE A 108 0.71 3.66 1.26
C ILE A 108 0.51 2.15 1.33
N VAL A 109 -0.74 1.77 1.53
CA VAL A 109 -1.19 0.38 1.55
C VAL A 109 -1.17 -0.21 0.12
N PRO A 110 -0.99 -1.52 -0.14
CA PRO A 110 -1.07 -2.08 -1.50
C PRO A 110 -2.50 -2.17 -2.03
N ARG A 111 -2.69 -2.15 -3.35
CA ARG A 111 -4.04 -2.26 -3.94
C ARG A 111 -4.59 -3.67 -3.77
N ASP A 112 -5.90 -3.81 -3.64
CA ASP A 112 -6.56 -5.12 -3.67
C ASP A 112 -6.58 -5.73 -5.07
N GLU A 113 -6.74 -4.86 -6.07
CA GLU A 113 -6.79 -5.22 -7.48
C GLU A 113 -5.81 -4.35 -8.28
N PRO A 114 -5.18 -4.91 -9.32
CA PRO A 114 -4.21 -4.19 -10.12
C PRO A 114 -4.87 -2.97 -10.77
N LEU A 115 -4.10 -1.89 -10.92
CA LEU A 115 -4.59 -0.67 -11.54
C LEU A 115 -5.03 -0.94 -12.99
N VAL A 116 -6.33 -0.84 -13.25
CA VAL A 116 -6.89 -0.96 -14.60
C VAL A 116 -6.86 0.40 -15.27
N LEU A 117 -6.01 0.53 -16.30
CA LEU A 117 -5.95 1.73 -17.12
C LEU A 117 -6.93 1.58 -18.29
N HIS A 118 -8.00 2.39 -18.30
CA HIS A 118 -8.89 2.45 -19.45
C HIS A 118 -8.22 3.18 -20.62
N GLU A 119 -8.06 2.47 -21.73
CA GLU A 119 -7.60 3.06 -22.99
C GLU A 119 -8.78 3.72 -23.71
N PRO A 120 -8.63 4.96 -24.19
CA PRO A 120 -9.66 5.60 -24.98
C PRO A 120 -9.79 4.89 -26.33
N ASP A 121 -11.03 4.73 -26.80
CA ASP A 121 -11.28 4.19 -28.13
C ASP A 121 -10.85 5.21 -29.20
N TYR A 122 -9.60 5.10 -29.66
CA TYR A 122 -9.08 5.97 -30.70
C TYR A 122 -9.78 5.76 -32.05
N THR A 123 -10.44 4.63 -32.29
CA THR A 123 -10.98 4.30 -33.63
C THR A 123 -12.22 5.14 -33.97
N SER A 124 -13.02 5.48 -32.96
CA SER A 124 -14.21 6.33 -33.09
C SER A 124 -13.92 7.83 -33.09
N MET A 125 -12.71 8.24 -32.70
CA MET A 125 -12.36 9.67 -32.59
C MET A 125 -11.95 10.29 -33.95
N PRO A 126 -12.29 11.56 -34.22
CA PRO A 126 -11.68 12.36 -35.29
C PRO A 126 -10.16 12.51 -35.13
N PHE A 127 -9.44 12.75 -36.23
CA PHE A 127 -7.96 12.83 -36.22
C PHE A 127 -7.40 13.83 -35.20
N TYR A 128 -7.95 15.06 -35.15
CA TYR A 128 -7.47 16.08 -34.22
C TYR A 128 -7.65 15.64 -32.75
N GLN A 129 -8.79 15.02 -32.42
CA GLN A 129 -9.04 14.51 -31.06
C GLN A 129 -8.06 13.39 -30.71
N ARG A 130 -7.75 12.46 -31.63
CA ARG A 130 -6.72 11.43 -31.39
C ARG A 130 -5.36 12.06 -31.06
N TRP A 131 -4.97 13.07 -31.84
CA TRP A 131 -3.69 13.75 -31.65
C TRP A 131 -3.64 14.50 -30.32
N TRP A 132 -4.68 15.27 -29.98
CA TRP A 132 -4.79 15.96 -28.69
C TRP A 132 -4.82 14.99 -27.51
N THR A 133 -5.56 13.88 -27.61
CA THR A 133 -5.62 12.85 -26.57
C THR A 133 -4.26 12.20 -26.34
N ARG A 134 -3.50 11.90 -27.40
CA ARG A 134 -2.13 11.37 -27.28
C ARG A 134 -1.19 12.38 -26.63
N PHE A 135 -1.22 13.63 -27.08
CA PHE A 135 -0.41 14.69 -26.50
C PHE A 135 -0.73 14.91 -25.02
N ARG A 136 -2.01 14.98 -24.66
CA ARG A 136 -2.46 15.13 -23.28
C ARG A 136 -2.04 13.95 -22.41
N ARG A 137 -2.19 12.70 -22.88
CA ARG A 137 -1.75 11.50 -22.14
C ARG A 137 -0.23 11.40 -21.98
N HIS A 138 0.54 12.00 -22.90
CA HIS A 138 1.99 12.08 -22.74
C HIS A 138 2.41 13.07 -21.65
N ILE A 139 1.63 14.13 -21.42
CA ILE A 139 1.88 15.13 -20.36
C ILE A 139 1.24 14.72 -19.04
N GLN A 140 0.12 14.00 -19.08
CA GLN A 140 -0.65 13.53 -17.94
C GLN A 140 -0.93 12.04 -18.13
N ASP A 141 0.03 11.22 -17.74
CA ASP A 141 -0.14 9.77 -17.80
C ASP A 141 -1.27 9.37 -16.82
N PRO A 142 -2.30 8.64 -17.26
CA PRO A 142 -3.37 8.15 -16.37
C PRO A 142 -2.84 7.23 -15.26
N LYS A 143 -1.63 6.68 -15.39
CA LYS A 143 -0.93 5.94 -14.33
C LYS A 143 -0.58 6.82 -13.14
N TRP A 144 -0.40 8.12 -13.34
CA TRP A 144 -0.04 9.09 -12.29
C TRP A 144 -1.24 9.49 -11.42
N GLN A 145 -1.97 8.48 -10.96
CA GLN A 145 -3.08 8.61 -10.03
C GLN A 145 -2.82 7.73 -8.81
N LEU A 146 -3.24 8.23 -7.65
CA LEU A 146 -3.12 7.54 -6.38
C LEU A 146 -4.41 7.77 -5.60
N ASP A 147 -5.02 6.67 -5.15
CA ASP A 147 -6.27 6.72 -4.38
C ASP A 147 -5.98 7.24 -2.98
N LYS A 148 -6.51 8.43 -2.65
CA LYS A 148 -6.18 9.15 -1.41
C LYS A 148 -6.53 8.37 -0.14
N GLU A 149 -7.53 7.49 -0.19
CA GLU A 149 -7.97 6.64 0.92
C GLU A 149 -6.93 5.60 1.34
N ARG A 150 -6.00 5.26 0.44
CA ARG A 150 -4.92 4.29 0.69
C ARG A 150 -3.67 4.94 1.29
N VAL A 151 -3.65 6.28 1.39
CA VAL A 151 -2.49 7.07 1.80
C VAL A 151 -2.68 7.53 3.24
N TYR A 152 -1.81 7.06 4.12
CA TYR A 152 -1.82 7.39 5.54
C TYR A 152 -0.65 8.31 5.87
N GLY A 153 -0.92 9.58 6.16
CA GLY A 153 0.10 10.54 6.58
C GLY A 153 0.56 10.32 8.02
N TYR A 154 1.87 10.36 8.25
CA TYR A 154 2.48 10.24 9.57
C TYR A 154 2.95 11.58 10.14
N SER A 155 2.33 11.97 11.27
CA SER A 155 2.58 13.23 11.98
C SER A 155 3.13 13.06 13.40
N GLY A 156 3.47 11.83 13.81
CA GLY A 156 3.99 11.52 15.15
C GLY A 156 5.48 11.84 15.34
N ASN A 157 6.03 11.35 16.47
CA ASN A 157 7.45 11.51 16.80
C ASN A 157 8.34 10.84 15.74
N ARG A 158 9.44 11.51 15.37
CA ARG A 158 10.37 10.99 14.35
C ARG A 158 11.38 10.04 14.99
N ASP A 159 10.89 8.95 15.57
CA ASP A 159 11.69 7.86 16.12
C ASP A 159 11.25 6.52 15.53
N VAL A 160 12.16 5.55 15.50
CA VAL A 160 11.94 4.26 14.85
C VAL A 160 10.75 3.52 15.46
N GLU A 161 10.58 3.59 16.78
CA GLU A 161 9.54 2.84 17.49
C GLU A 161 8.15 3.39 17.22
N SER A 162 7.97 4.71 17.30
CA SER A 162 6.70 5.36 16.97
C SER A 162 6.30 5.11 15.51
N MET A 163 7.25 5.16 14.58
CA MET A 163 7.00 4.90 13.17
C MET A 163 6.68 3.42 12.89
N ARG A 164 7.37 2.50 13.55
CA ARG A 164 7.06 1.06 13.48
C ARG A 164 5.65 0.80 13.98
N ASN A 165 5.29 1.32 15.16
CA ASN A 165 3.95 1.13 15.72
C ASN A 165 2.86 1.69 14.80
N PHE A 166 3.12 2.82 14.15
CA PHE A 166 2.24 3.36 13.12
C PHE A 166 2.07 2.40 11.92
N ILE A 167 3.17 1.88 11.38
CA ILE A 167 3.15 0.91 10.27
C ILE A 167 2.38 -0.34 10.67
N GLU A 168 2.70 -0.95 11.82
CA GLU A 168 2.04 -2.17 12.29
C GLU A 168 0.54 -1.99 12.52
N THR A 169 0.14 -0.82 13.03
CA THR A 169 -1.28 -0.49 13.23
C THR A 169 -2.03 -0.46 11.89
N ILE A 170 -1.44 0.16 10.86
CA ILE A 170 -2.08 0.24 9.55
C ILE A 170 -2.04 -1.12 8.85
N ARG A 171 -0.91 -1.83 8.91
CA ARG A 171 -0.73 -3.15 8.33
C ARG A 171 -1.74 -4.15 8.91
N SER A 172 -1.84 -4.25 10.23
CA SER A 172 -2.80 -5.14 10.88
C SER A 172 -4.25 -4.80 10.53
N LYS A 173 -4.62 -3.51 10.48
CA LYS A 173 -5.95 -3.09 10.04
C LYS A 173 -6.20 -3.49 8.58
N HIS A 174 -5.22 -3.30 7.71
CA HIS A 174 -5.33 -3.60 6.29
C HIS A 174 -5.39 -5.11 6.00
N GLU A 175 -4.61 -5.94 6.71
CA GLU A 175 -4.68 -7.40 6.61
C GLU A 175 -6.07 -7.93 6.97
N VAL A 176 -6.66 -7.40 8.05
CA VAL A 176 -8.04 -7.72 8.45
C VAL A 176 -9.04 -7.27 7.38
N HIS A 177 -8.89 -6.07 6.82
CA HIS A 177 -9.74 -5.57 5.74
C HIS A 177 -9.64 -6.45 4.47
N ARG A 178 -8.42 -6.81 4.05
CA ARG A 178 -8.21 -7.71 2.90
C ARG A 178 -8.81 -9.09 3.13
N LEU A 179 -8.67 -9.63 4.33
CA LEU A 179 -9.31 -10.90 4.67
C LEU A 179 -10.84 -10.77 4.59
N ALA A 180 -11.41 -9.67 5.06
CA ALA A 180 -12.85 -9.42 4.99
C ALA A 180 -13.33 -9.32 3.54
N LEU A 181 -12.62 -8.58 2.68
CA LEU A 181 -12.89 -8.50 1.24
C LEU A 181 -12.89 -9.90 0.59
N ARG A 182 -11.90 -10.73 0.90
CA ARG A 182 -11.81 -12.10 0.37
C ARG A 182 -12.97 -12.97 0.85
N VAL A 183 -13.31 -12.91 2.13
CA VAL A 183 -14.42 -13.66 2.74
C VAL A 183 -15.79 -13.28 2.17
N THR A 184 -16.00 -12.02 1.77
CA THR A 184 -17.25 -11.61 1.12
C THR A 184 -17.42 -12.18 -0.29
N LYS A 185 -16.35 -12.63 -0.93
CA LYS A 185 -16.40 -13.27 -2.25
C LYS A 185 -16.79 -14.74 -2.08
N PRO A 186 -17.92 -15.21 -2.64
CA PRO A 186 -18.45 -16.56 -2.41
C PRO A 186 -17.55 -17.67 -2.96
N GLU A 187 -16.64 -17.36 -3.88
CA GLU A 187 -15.75 -18.29 -4.57
C GLU A 187 -14.39 -18.48 -3.86
N TYR A 188 -14.12 -17.72 -2.79
CA TYR A 188 -12.83 -17.75 -2.11
C TYR A 188 -12.68 -18.98 -1.19
N ASP A 189 -11.57 -19.71 -1.30
CA ASP A 189 -11.23 -20.81 -0.40
C ASP A 189 -10.29 -20.33 0.72
N CYS A 190 -10.72 -20.47 1.97
CA CYS A 190 -9.92 -20.10 3.13
C CYS A 190 -8.69 -20.99 3.34
N ASN A 191 -8.58 -22.14 2.66
CA ASN A 191 -7.41 -23.01 2.78
C ASN A 191 -6.17 -22.46 2.04
N ASP A 192 -6.32 -21.38 1.25
CA ASP A 192 -5.22 -20.72 0.55
C ASP A 192 -4.40 -19.76 1.43
N GLU A 193 -4.80 -19.54 2.70
CA GLU A 193 -4.05 -18.69 3.64
C GLU A 193 -2.79 -19.38 4.19
N ASN A 194 -1.81 -18.57 4.59
CA ASN A 194 -0.49 -19.07 5.02
C ASN A 194 -0.43 -19.45 6.51
N ASP A 195 -1.32 -18.92 7.36
CA ASP A 195 -1.33 -19.10 8.82
C ASP A 195 -2.62 -19.81 9.29
N GLU A 196 -2.49 -20.78 10.21
CA GLU A 196 -3.61 -21.50 10.83
C GLU A 196 -4.64 -20.54 11.49
N GLN A 197 -4.16 -19.45 12.11
CA GLN A 197 -5.00 -18.43 12.74
C GLN A 197 -5.81 -17.65 11.70
N GLU A 198 -5.21 -17.37 10.54
CA GLU A 198 -5.90 -16.70 9.43
C GLU A 198 -6.94 -17.61 8.79
N ILE A 199 -6.63 -18.91 8.64
CA ILE A 199 -7.59 -19.92 8.15
C ILE A 199 -8.81 -19.98 9.07
N GLU A 200 -8.61 -20.08 10.39
CA GLU A 200 -9.71 -20.12 11.37
C GLU A 200 -10.56 -18.84 11.32
N LEU A 201 -9.91 -17.67 11.30
CA LEU A 201 -10.58 -16.39 11.21
C LEU A 201 -11.37 -16.26 9.90
N CYS A 202 -10.79 -16.68 8.77
CA CYS A 202 -11.43 -16.70 7.46
C CYS A 202 -12.70 -17.55 7.46
N GLN A 203 -12.63 -18.79 7.97
CA GLN A 203 -13.77 -19.71 8.04
C GLN A 203 -14.88 -19.15 8.93
N LEU A 204 -14.51 -18.53 10.06
CA LEU A 204 -15.46 -17.85 10.94
C LEU A 204 -16.16 -16.70 10.21
N GLY A 205 -15.39 -15.89 9.47
CA GLY A 205 -15.92 -14.82 8.64
C GLY A 205 -16.89 -15.29 7.58
N GLN A 206 -16.56 -16.37 6.86
CA GLN A 206 -17.44 -16.93 5.83
C GLN A 206 -18.76 -17.43 6.42
N ASN A 207 -18.69 -18.11 7.57
CA ASN A 207 -19.89 -18.58 8.27
C ASN A 207 -20.74 -17.41 8.75
N TYR A 208 -20.10 -16.35 9.26
CA TYR A 208 -20.79 -15.14 9.68
C TYR A 208 -21.46 -14.42 8.51
N ALA A 209 -20.76 -14.22 7.40
CA ALA A 209 -21.29 -13.59 6.19
C ALA A 209 -22.50 -14.35 5.61
N ARG A 210 -22.50 -15.69 5.64
CA ARG A 210 -23.64 -16.53 5.20
C ARG A 210 -24.87 -16.42 6.10
N GLN A 211 -24.69 -16.09 7.38
CA GLN A 211 -25.77 -15.98 8.36
C GLN A 211 -26.33 -14.55 8.46
N LEU A 212 -25.68 -13.57 7.83
CA LEU A 212 -25.99 -12.16 7.95
C LEU A 212 -27.28 -11.79 7.19
N ASP A 213 -28.16 -11.02 7.84
CA ASP A 213 -29.34 -10.44 7.17
C ASP A 213 -28.97 -9.10 6.51
N ILE A 214 -28.92 -9.12 5.17
CA ILE A 214 -28.55 -7.96 4.34
C ILE A 214 -29.52 -6.78 4.54
N ASN A 215 -30.75 -7.01 4.99
CA ASN A 215 -31.73 -5.94 5.18
C ASN A 215 -31.53 -5.18 6.51
N ASN A 216 -30.72 -5.70 7.43
CA ASN A 216 -30.58 -5.17 8.79
C ASN A 216 -29.12 -4.93 9.19
N LEU A 217 -28.29 -4.54 8.22
CA LEU A 217 -26.86 -4.31 8.43
C LEU A 217 -26.59 -3.14 9.40
N ASP A 218 -27.42 -2.10 9.41
CA ASP A 218 -27.27 -0.95 10.32
C ASP A 218 -27.43 -1.35 11.81
N ALA A 219 -28.39 -2.22 12.12
CA ALA A 219 -28.59 -2.69 13.48
C ALA A 219 -27.45 -3.61 13.91
N GLU A 220 -26.94 -4.43 12.99
CA GLU A 220 -25.81 -5.32 13.27
C GLU A 220 -24.51 -4.54 13.48
N GLU A 221 -24.24 -3.52 12.65
CA GLU A 221 -23.11 -2.60 12.86
C GLU A 221 -23.20 -1.95 14.25
N SER A 222 -24.36 -1.38 14.59
CA SER A 222 -24.58 -0.76 15.90
C SER A 222 -24.38 -1.75 17.05
N ARG A 223 -24.81 -3.01 16.88
CA ARG A 223 -24.60 -4.07 17.88
C ARG A 223 -23.12 -4.36 18.09
N LEU A 224 -22.35 -4.50 17.00
CA LEU A 224 -20.93 -4.80 17.05
C LEU A 224 -20.11 -3.62 17.60
N GLU A 225 -20.44 -2.39 17.24
CA GLU A 225 -19.80 -1.19 17.79
C GLU A 225 -20.04 -1.07 19.30
N ASN A 226 -21.26 -1.36 19.76
CA ASN A 226 -21.55 -1.42 21.20
C ASN A 226 -20.76 -2.53 21.91
N LEU A 227 -20.52 -3.68 21.27
CA LEU A 227 -19.67 -4.72 21.84
C LEU A 227 -18.20 -4.28 21.93
N ILE A 228 -17.71 -3.55 20.94
CA ILE A 228 -16.34 -2.99 20.96
C ILE A 228 -16.20 -1.95 22.07
N ALA A 229 -17.19 -1.08 22.26
CA ALA A 229 -17.15 -0.03 23.27
C ALA A 229 -17.17 -0.57 24.72
N ASN A 230 -17.77 -1.74 24.95
CA ASN A 230 -18.02 -2.26 26.31
C ASN A 230 -17.06 -3.38 26.76
N ASN A 231 -16.17 -3.87 25.89
CA ASN A 231 -15.28 -4.99 26.19
C ASN A 231 -13.80 -4.60 26.13
N ASN A 232 -12.95 -5.40 26.78
CA ASN A 232 -11.49 -5.24 26.75
C ASN A 232 -10.90 -5.71 25.40
N GLU A 233 -9.74 -5.14 25.05
CA GLU A 233 -9.10 -5.28 23.72
C GLU A 233 -8.80 -6.73 23.28
N ASP A 234 -8.46 -7.62 24.22
CA ASP A 234 -8.00 -8.97 23.94
C ASP A 234 -9.06 -9.91 23.31
N GLN A 235 -10.36 -9.60 23.45
CA GLN A 235 -11.45 -10.40 22.88
C GLN A 235 -12.06 -9.78 21.61
N LEU A 236 -11.53 -8.65 21.13
CA LEU A 236 -12.18 -7.85 20.10
C LEU A 236 -11.73 -8.15 18.67
N LYS A 237 -10.73 -9.02 18.45
CA LYS A 237 -10.25 -9.33 17.08
C LYS A 237 -11.38 -9.86 16.19
N THR A 238 -12.12 -10.86 16.67
CA THR A 238 -13.26 -11.45 15.94
C THR A 238 -14.38 -10.44 15.72
N VAL A 239 -14.72 -9.64 16.74
CA VAL A 239 -15.79 -8.64 16.67
C VAL A 239 -15.43 -7.51 15.69
N LYS A 240 -14.18 -7.02 15.73
CA LYS A 240 -13.65 -6.03 14.78
C LYS A 240 -13.67 -6.58 13.35
N PHE A 241 -13.31 -7.86 13.16
CA PHE A 241 -13.37 -8.51 11.86
C PHE A 241 -14.81 -8.66 11.33
N GLN A 242 -15.75 -9.09 12.17
CA GLN A 242 -17.18 -9.13 11.83
C GLN A 242 -17.71 -7.74 11.45
N LEU A 243 -17.32 -6.71 12.20
CA LEU A 243 -17.69 -5.32 11.91
C LEU A 243 -17.18 -4.89 10.53
N GLU A 244 -15.96 -5.28 10.17
CA GLU A 244 -15.39 -4.98 8.86
C GLU A 244 -16.17 -5.66 7.72
N ILE A 245 -16.57 -6.93 7.91
CA ILE A 245 -17.44 -7.65 6.96
C ILE A 245 -18.78 -6.91 6.79
N VAL A 246 -19.43 -6.50 7.88
CA VAL A 246 -20.69 -5.75 7.82
C VAL A 246 -20.50 -4.45 7.04
N LYS A 247 -19.45 -3.69 7.34
CA LYS A 247 -19.13 -2.42 6.66
C LYS A 247 -18.93 -2.58 5.15
N LEU A 248 -18.29 -3.66 4.74
CA LEU A 248 -18.09 -3.97 3.31
C LEU A 248 -19.38 -4.34 2.58
N LEU A 249 -20.32 -4.99 3.27
CA LEU A 249 -21.60 -5.40 2.69
C LEU A 249 -22.64 -4.28 2.68
N LYS A 250 -22.46 -3.24 3.51
CA LYS A 250 -23.32 -2.06 3.47
C LYS A 250 -23.12 -1.33 2.14
N PRO A 251 -24.21 -0.94 1.46
CA PRO A 251 -24.08 -0.08 0.29
C PRO A 251 -23.42 1.24 0.74
N GLY A 252 -22.32 1.61 0.08
CA GLY A 252 -21.68 2.89 0.33
C GLY A 252 -22.67 4.04 0.12
N PRO A 253 -22.45 5.20 0.75
CA PRO A 253 -23.26 6.38 0.45
C PRO A 253 -23.21 6.62 -1.06
N ILE A 254 -24.37 6.61 -1.70
CA ILE A 254 -24.49 6.94 -3.12
C ILE A 254 -23.83 8.32 -3.25
N PRO A 255 -22.78 8.48 -4.08
CA PRO A 255 -22.19 9.79 -4.28
C PRO A 255 -23.30 10.69 -4.81
N GLU A 256 -23.70 11.65 -3.99
CA GLU A 256 -24.60 12.72 -4.38
C GLU A 256 -23.94 13.35 -5.61
N LYS A 257 -24.59 13.25 -6.77
CA LYS A 257 -24.09 13.85 -8.01
C LYS A 257 -23.98 15.34 -7.74
N THR A 258 -22.79 15.81 -7.40
CA THR A 258 -22.46 17.23 -7.49
C THR A 258 -22.57 17.55 -8.97
N GLU A 259 -23.68 18.19 -9.35
CA GLU A 259 -23.80 18.87 -10.63
C GLU A 259 -22.70 19.94 -10.67
N GLU A 260 -21.52 19.55 -11.16
CA GLU A 260 -20.52 20.50 -11.63
C GLU A 260 -21.16 21.27 -12.78
N ASN A 261 -21.68 22.44 -12.44
CA ASN A 261 -22.12 23.45 -13.38
C ASN A 261 -20.88 23.89 -14.17
N VAL A 262 -20.61 23.20 -15.28
CA VAL A 262 -19.60 23.60 -16.27
C VAL A 262 -20.12 24.87 -16.92
N GLN A 263 -19.69 25.99 -16.36
CA GLN A 263 -19.88 27.29 -16.96
C GLN A 263 -18.96 27.36 -18.18
N GLU A 264 -19.58 27.12 -19.34
CA GLU A 264 -19.02 27.27 -20.68
C GLU A 264 -18.53 28.72 -20.85
N HIS A 265 -17.23 28.93 -20.72
CA HIS A 265 -16.59 30.17 -21.13
C HIS A 265 -16.22 30.04 -22.61
N ASP A 266 -17.12 30.50 -23.46
CA ASP A 266 -16.82 30.96 -24.81
C ASP A 266 -15.93 32.22 -24.70
N GLU A 267 -14.70 32.16 -25.20
CA GLU A 267 -13.97 33.35 -25.62
C GLU A 267 -13.51 33.20 -27.08
N LEU A 268 -13.74 34.29 -27.80
CA LEU A 268 -13.53 34.56 -29.23
C LEU A 268 -12.07 34.52 -29.68
#